data_AF-A0A317VYJ3-F1
#
_entry.id   AF-A0A317VYJ3-F1
#
_cell.length_a   1.000
_cell.length_b   1.000
_cell.length_c   1.000
_cell.angle_alpha   90.00
_cell.angle_beta   90.00
_cell.angle_gamma   90.00
#
_symmetry.space_group_name_H-M   'P 1'
#
loop_
_entity.id
_entity.type
_entity.pdbx_description
1 polymer ?
#
loop_
_entity_poly.entity_id
_entity_poly.type
_entity_poly.pdbx_seq_one_letter_code
_entity_poly.pdbx_strand_id
1 'polypeptide(L)'
;MHPFAEIIVEFISHFIYKATVSFLQPTNDITINMFMQFITLLMTDPDLQAIDDFDELQCLIVGDLAVHCYTREEETEASRILNLEIAIHPPKLARKIKAKLAQINGFERPKNLLYWNMALGRPRISIIPTNELPHVPTGFQPLQQFHQTRLPLIDKLDLMVCKAYTCGMRSQEQNDKDAADVGKLIELINLDHNYTSRHRPTSDQSKILNDSNEYLAKFGKKKERFLCLFDLSLFIAYINLLFALPVSTVCLSFC
;
A
#
# COMPACT_ATOMS: atom_id res chain seq x y z
N MET A 1 18.77 42.53 -2.36
CA MET A 1 18.03 41.29 -2.65
C MET A 1 16.94 41.14 -1.59
N HIS A 2 15.72 40.78 -2.00
CA HIS A 2 14.54 40.83 -1.13
C HIS A 2 14.56 39.64 -0.13
N PRO A 3 14.31 39.85 1.17
CA PRO A 3 14.35 38.80 2.19
C PRO A 3 13.39 37.62 1.94
N PHE A 4 12.36 37.83 1.10
CA PHE A 4 11.44 36.77 0.66
C PHE A 4 12.08 35.75 -0.29
N ALA A 5 13.06 36.16 -1.10
CA ALA A 5 13.70 35.25 -2.05
C ALA A 5 14.64 34.26 -1.34
N GLU A 6 15.31 34.69 -0.27
CA GLU A 6 16.18 33.81 0.54
C GLU A 6 15.36 32.75 1.27
N ILE A 7 14.21 33.12 1.87
CA ILE A 7 13.31 32.18 2.55
C ILE A 7 12.76 31.13 1.57
N ILE A 8 12.37 31.52 0.36
CA ILE A 8 11.85 30.57 -0.65
C ILE A 8 12.95 29.61 -1.11
N VAL A 9 14.17 30.08 -1.34
CA VAL A 9 15.30 29.23 -1.73
C VAL A 9 15.71 28.29 -0.61
N GLU A 10 15.68 28.74 0.65
CA GLU A 10 15.97 27.90 1.81
C GLU A 10 14.89 26.84 2.04
N PHE A 11 13.61 27.19 1.85
CA PHE A 11 12.49 26.26 1.95
C PHE A 11 12.53 25.19 0.84
N ILE A 12 12.79 25.59 -0.41
CA ILE A 12 12.95 24.67 -1.54
C ILE A 12 14.19 23.80 -1.35
N SER A 13 15.30 24.36 -0.88
CA SER A 13 16.52 23.60 -0.61
C SER A 13 16.32 22.61 0.53
N HIS A 14 15.58 22.97 1.58
CA HIS A 14 15.22 22.06 2.67
C HIS A 14 14.28 20.93 2.20
N PHE A 15 13.33 21.24 1.31
CA PHE A 15 12.40 20.24 0.75
C PHE A 15 13.11 19.27 -0.20
N ILE A 16 13.96 19.79 -1.09
CA ILE A 16 14.80 19.00 -2.00
C ILE A 16 15.80 18.18 -1.18
N TYR A 17 16.42 18.74 -0.15
CA TYR A 17 17.34 18.04 0.74
C TYR A 17 16.62 16.92 1.51
N LYS A 18 15.44 17.17 2.11
CA LYS A 18 14.64 16.12 2.75
C LYS A 18 14.26 15.01 1.75
N ALA A 19 13.77 15.37 0.57
CA ALA A 19 13.44 14.39 -0.47
C ALA A 19 14.68 13.56 -0.83
N THR A 20 15.83 14.21 -1.07
CA THR A 20 17.08 13.54 -1.50
C THR A 20 17.72 12.70 -0.39
N VAL A 21 17.66 13.13 0.87
CA VAL A 21 18.17 12.38 2.02
C VAL A 21 17.27 11.17 2.34
N SER A 22 15.95 11.28 2.16
CA SER A 22 15.05 10.12 2.23
C SER A 22 15.30 9.07 1.15
N PHE A 23 15.94 9.42 0.03
CA PHE A 23 16.32 8.50 -1.04
C PHE A 23 17.67 7.79 -0.83
N LEU A 24 18.53 8.27 0.08
CA LEU A 24 19.92 7.83 0.19
C LEU A 24 20.32 7.20 1.55
N GLN A 25 19.40 7.12 2.52
CA GLN A 25 19.68 6.39 3.76
C GLN A 25 19.16 4.94 3.68
N PRO A 26 19.93 3.95 4.15
CA PRO A 26 19.36 2.67 4.54
C PRO A 26 18.21 2.97 5.49
N THR A 27 17.02 2.50 5.16
CA THR A 27 15.87 2.72 6.04
C THR A 27 16.18 2.03 7.37
N ASN A 28 16.16 2.76 8.49
CA ASN A 28 16.15 2.17 9.85
C ASN A 28 14.88 1.32 10.12
N ASP A 29 14.03 1.18 9.11
CA ASP A 29 12.84 0.36 9.12
C ASP A 29 13.20 -1.14 9.08
N ILE A 30 13.05 -1.78 10.24
CA ILE A 30 13.30 -3.21 10.44
C ILE A 30 12.44 -4.05 9.49
N THR A 31 11.20 -3.64 9.21
CA THR A 31 10.29 -4.37 8.33
C THR A 31 10.76 -4.35 6.89
N ILE A 32 11.19 -3.19 6.38
CA ILE A 32 11.75 -3.09 5.02
C ILE A 32 13.05 -3.89 4.92
N ASN A 33 13.90 -3.85 5.94
CA ASN A 33 15.12 -4.65 5.96
C ASN A 33 14.83 -6.16 5.97
N MET A 34 13.88 -6.62 6.78
CA MET A 34 13.41 -8.02 6.77
C MET A 34 12.86 -8.41 5.40
N PHE A 35 12.06 -7.54 4.77
CA PHE A 35 11.55 -7.77 3.43
C PHE A 35 12.67 -7.95 2.40
N MET A 36 13.69 -7.09 2.43
CA MET A 36 14.81 -7.17 1.50
C MET A 36 15.70 -8.40 1.74
N GLN A 37 15.79 -8.88 2.98
CA GLN A 37 16.41 -10.17 3.27
C GLN A 37 15.59 -11.33 2.69
N PHE A 38 14.26 -11.27 2.76
CA PHE A 38 13.38 -12.27 2.14
C PHE A 38 13.55 -12.29 0.62
N ILE A 39 13.58 -11.13 -0.03
CA ILE A 39 13.84 -11.03 -1.47
C ILE A 39 15.22 -11.57 -1.83
N THR A 40 16.26 -11.24 -1.06
CA THR A 40 17.59 -11.80 -1.25
C THR A 40 17.55 -13.33 -1.18
N LEU A 41 16.86 -13.90 -0.19
CA LEU A 41 16.70 -15.35 -0.07
C LEU A 41 16.03 -15.95 -1.31
N LEU A 42 14.94 -15.35 -1.81
CA LEU A 42 14.31 -15.79 -3.05
C LEU A 42 15.28 -15.77 -4.24
N MET A 43 16.16 -14.77 -4.28
CA MET A 43 17.12 -14.60 -5.38
C MET A 43 18.34 -15.49 -5.29
N THR A 44 18.77 -15.94 -4.10
CA THR A 44 20.07 -16.60 -3.93
C THR A 44 19.97 -18.07 -3.53
N ASP A 45 18.82 -18.53 -3.06
CA ASP A 45 18.65 -19.92 -2.64
C ASP A 45 18.59 -20.87 -3.86
N PRO A 46 19.48 -21.88 -3.95
CA PRO A 46 19.57 -22.74 -5.12
C PRO A 46 18.33 -23.65 -5.29
N ASP A 47 17.67 -24.05 -4.21
CA ASP A 47 16.47 -24.89 -4.28
C ASP A 47 15.25 -24.12 -4.80
N LEU A 48 15.22 -22.81 -4.57
CA LEU A 48 14.24 -21.89 -5.17
C LEU A 48 14.56 -21.61 -6.64
N GLN A 49 15.82 -21.33 -6.97
CA GLN A 49 16.24 -21.11 -8.36
C GLN A 49 16.04 -22.33 -9.26
N ALA A 50 16.06 -23.54 -8.69
CA ALA A 50 15.81 -24.79 -9.42
C ALA A 50 14.32 -25.05 -9.75
N ILE A 51 13.39 -24.17 -9.37
CA ILE A 51 11.99 -24.27 -9.76
C ILE A 51 11.85 -24.02 -11.27
N ASP A 52 11.14 -24.89 -11.99
CA ASP A 52 10.89 -24.64 -13.42
C ASP A 52 10.15 -23.31 -13.62
N ASP A 53 10.62 -22.53 -14.59
CA ASP A 53 10.17 -21.19 -14.98
C ASP A 53 10.40 -20.13 -13.88
N PHE A 54 11.34 -20.34 -12.96
CA PHE A 54 11.65 -19.37 -11.90
C PHE A 54 12.21 -18.05 -12.43
N ASP A 55 12.86 -18.05 -13.58
CA ASP A 55 13.33 -16.84 -14.27
C ASP A 55 12.19 -15.95 -14.79
N GLU A 56 11.00 -16.50 -14.99
CA GLU A 56 9.77 -15.74 -15.30
C GLU A 56 9.17 -15.05 -14.05
N LEU A 57 9.72 -15.28 -12.86
CA LEU A 57 9.16 -14.81 -11.61
C LEU A 57 9.18 -13.27 -11.52
N GLN A 58 7.98 -12.70 -11.45
CA GLN A 58 7.74 -11.31 -11.16
C GLN A 58 6.96 -11.15 -9.87
N CYS A 59 7.32 -10.13 -9.09
CA CYS A 59 6.77 -9.85 -7.78
C CYS A 59 6.33 -8.40 -7.65
N LEU A 60 5.38 -8.18 -6.76
CA LEU A 60 4.85 -6.87 -6.38
C LEU A 60 4.54 -6.90 -4.88
N ILE A 61 4.95 -5.87 -4.14
CA ILE A 61 4.63 -5.74 -2.72
C ILE A 61 3.18 -5.30 -2.59
N VAL A 62 2.42 -5.98 -1.74
CA VAL A 62 0.98 -5.73 -1.54
C VAL A 62 0.64 -5.66 -0.04
N GLY A 63 -0.64 -5.45 0.26
CA GLY A 63 -1.16 -5.55 1.61
C GLY A 63 -0.62 -4.48 2.56
N ASP A 64 -0.46 -4.85 3.82
CA ASP A 64 -0.10 -3.91 4.89
C ASP A 64 1.28 -3.26 4.70
N LEU A 65 2.24 -4.00 4.13
CA LEU A 65 3.57 -3.49 3.86
C LEU A 65 3.54 -2.38 2.79
N ALA A 66 2.67 -2.52 1.78
CA ALA A 66 2.50 -1.50 0.76
C ALA A 66 1.87 -0.21 1.34
N VAL A 67 0.83 -0.35 2.19
CA VAL A 67 0.23 0.80 2.90
C VAL A 67 1.28 1.52 3.73
N HIS A 68 2.04 0.77 4.54
CA HIS A 68 3.11 1.31 5.38
C HIS A 68 4.15 2.10 4.58
N CYS A 69 4.55 1.59 3.42
CA CYS A 69 5.50 2.27 2.54
C CYS A 69 4.96 3.60 1.98
N TYR A 70 3.64 3.71 1.77
CA TYR A 70 3.01 4.92 1.27
C TYR A 70 2.71 5.95 2.36
N THR A 71 2.30 5.51 3.54
CA THR A 71 1.81 6.42 4.56
C THR A 71 2.96 7.10 5.26
N ARG A 72 4.07 6.39 5.58
CA ARG A 72 5.35 6.90 6.14
C ARG A 72 5.27 8.17 7.01
N GLU A 73 4.17 8.38 7.72
CA GLU A 73 4.09 9.33 8.81
C GLU A 73 4.85 8.72 9.98
N GLU A 74 5.24 9.57 10.90
CA GLU A 74 6.02 9.32 12.11
C GLU A 74 5.31 8.37 13.09
N GLU A 75 4.73 7.26 12.63
CA GLU A 75 4.31 6.15 13.46
C GLU A 75 5.57 5.62 14.15
N THR A 76 5.71 6.06 15.39
CA THR A 76 6.64 5.60 16.43
C THR A 76 6.51 4.11 16.75
N GLU A 77 5.69 3.35 16.02
CA GLU A 77 5.63 1.88 16.06
C GLU A 77 6.83 1.25 15.33
N ALA A 78 8.04 1.63 15.71
CA ALA A 78 9.31 1.02 15.33
C ALA A 78 9.44 -0.49 15.73
N SER A 79 8.35 -1.10 16.20
CA SER A 79 8.32 -2.43 16.82
C SER A 79 7.27 -3.37 16.21
N ARG A 80 6.49 -2.95 15.20
CA ARG A 80 5.48 -3.83 14.61
C ARG A 80 6.08 -4.64 13.45
N ILE A 81 6.26 -5.94 13.67
CA ILE A 81 6.56 -6.90 12.60
C ILE A 81 5.30 -7.05 11.75
N LEU A 82 5.29 -6.44 10.57
CA LEU A 82 4.20 -6.61 9.61
C LEU A 82 4.28 -7.98 8.92
N ASN A 83 3.15 -8.42 8.39
CA ASN A 83 3.15 -9.55 7.44
C ASN A 83 3.88 -9.10 6.16
N LEU A 84 4.78 -9.95 5.66
CA LEU A 84 5.44 -9.71 4.39
C LEU A 84 4.55 -10.28 3.29
N GLU A 85 3.85 -9.41 2.57
CA GLU A 85 2.87 -9.81 1.57
C GLU A 85 3.35 -9.42 0.16
N ILE A 86 3.50 -10.42 -0.69
CA ILE A 86 3.86 -10.25 -2.10
C ILE A 86 2.83 -10.91 -3.01
N ALA A 87 2.49 -10.23 -4.09
CA ALA A 87 1.83 -10.84 -5.22
C ALA A 87 2.87 -11.41 -6.19
N ILE A 88 2.57 -12.57 -6.80
CA ILE A 88 3.45 -13.26 -7.75
C ILE A 88 2.77 -13.52 -9.10
N HIS A 89 3.52 -13.24 -10.16
CA HIS A 89 3.23 -13.64 -11.53
C HIS A 89 4.41 -14.43 -12.12
N PRO A 90 4.19 -15.48 -12.92
CA PRO A 90 2.91 -16.15 -13.19
C PRO A 90 2.36 -16.90 -11.96
N PRO A 91 1.02 -17.05 -11.83
CA PRO A 91 0.38 -17.57 -10.61
C PRO A 91 0.80 -19.01 -10.25
N LYS A 92 1.20 -19.81 -11.26
CA LYS A 92 1.71 -21.18 -11.10
C LYS A 92 2.90 -21.27 -10.12
N LEU A 93 3.73 -20.22 -10.05
CA LEU A 93 4.96 -20.22 -9.26
C LEU A 93 4.70 -20.08 -7.76
N ALA A 94 3.63 -19.37 -7.35
CA ALA A 94 3.34 -19.11 -5.94
C ALA A 94 3.26 -20.39 -5.10
N ARG A 95 2.59 -21.43 -5.62
CA ARG A 95 2.46 -22.73 -4.93
C ARG A 95 3.80 -23.46 -4.85
N LYS A 96 4.59 -23.44 -5.92
CA LYS A 96 5.92 -24.09 -5.98
C LYS A 96 6.88 -23.42 -4.98
N ILE A 97 6.92 -22.09 -4.96
CA ILE A 97 7.75 -21.30 -4.04
C ILE A 97 7.35 -21.54 -2.59
N LYS A 98 6.05 -21.47 -2.25
CA LYS A 98 5.57 -21.78 -0.89
C LYS A 98 5.96 -23.19 -0.44
N ALA A 99 5.91 -24.17 -1.34
CA ALA A 99 6.26 -25.55 -1.03
C ALA A 99 7.76 -25.70 -0.75
N LYS A 100 8.61 -25.05 -1.55
CA LYS A 100 10.07 -25.04 -1.35
C LYS A 100 10.50 -24.28 -0.10
N LEU A 101 9.94 -23.09 0.14
CA LEU A 101 10.20 -22.32 1.36
C LEU A 101 9.90 -23.14 2.62
N ALA A 102 8.82 -23.93 2.63
CA ALA A 102 8.47 -24.79 3.77
C ALA A 102 9.47 -25.93 4.04
N GLN A 103 10.41 -26.21 3.12
CA GLN A 103 11.48 -27.19 3.27
C GLN A 103 12.80 -26.56 3.71
N ILE A 104 12.93 -25.23 3.64
CA ILE A 104 14.14 -24.49 4.00
C ILE A 104 14.20 -24.30 5.52
N ASN A 105 15.37 -24.54 6.10
CA ASN A 105 15.61 -24.31 7.53
C ASN A 105 15.32 -22.85 7.91
N GLY A 106 14.58 -22.67 8.99
CA GLY A 106 14.14 -21.35 9.44
C GLY A 106 12.73 -20.98 8.97
N PHE A 107 12.08 -21.76 8.10
CA PHE A 107 10.66 -21.59 7.81
C PHE A 107 9.81 -22.60 8.57
N GLU A 108 8.63 -22.15 9.00
CA GLU A 108 7.62 -22.99 9.63
C GLU A 108 6.28 -22.86 8.92
N ARG A 109 5.55 -23.98 8.87
CA ARG A 109 4.21 -24.03 8.28
C ARG A 109 3.19 -24.63 9.24
N PRO A 110 2.83 -23.94 10.35
CA PRO A 110 1.71 -24.36 11.17
C PRO A 110 0.42 -24.28 10.34
N LYS A 111 -0.16 -25.45 10.02
CA LYS A 111 -1.31 -25.61 9.12
C LYS A 111 -0.99 -25.12 7.69
N ASN A 112 -1.52 -23.96 7.31
CA ASN A 112 -1.44 -23.42 5.95
C ASN A 112 -0.77 -22.04 5.87
N LEU A 113 -0.26 -21.52 6.98
CA LEU A 113 0.41 -20.23 7.04
C LEU A 113 1.92 -20.43 7.02
N LEU A 114 2.63 -19.64 6.24
CA LEU A 114 4.10 -19.66 6.17
C LEU A 114 4.65 -18.58 7.10
N TYR A 115 5.55 -18.97 8.00
CA TYR A 115 6.28 -18.06 8.88
C TYR A 115 7.77 -18.22 8.65
N TRP A 116 8.50 -17.11 8.74
CA TRP A 116 9.95 -17.12 8.69
C TRP A 116 10.50 -16.82 10.08
N ASN A 117 11.17 -17.79 10.69
CA ASN A 117 11.81 -17.65 11.99
C ASN A 117 13.18 -16.98 11.82
N MET A 118 13.27 -15.75 12.28
CA MET A 118 14.50 -14.97 12.31
C MET A 118 14.89 -14.68 13.77
N ALA A 119 16.17 -14.37 14.02
CA ALA A 119 16.64 -14.04 15.37
C ALA A 119 15.89 -12.86 16.00
N LEU A 120 15.42 -11.91 15.18
CA LEU A 120 14.75 -10.68 15.61
C LEU A 120 13.23 -10.71 15.47
N GLY A 121 12.63 -11.81 15.00
CA GLY A 121 11.21 -11.84 14.74
C GLY A 121 10.71 -13.06 14.00
N ARG A 122 9.37 -13.18 13.91
CA ARG A 122 8.69 -14.25 13.19
C ARG A 122 7.64 -13.70 12.22
N PRO A 123 8.05 -12.97 11.16
CA PRO A 123 7.10 -12.45 10.19
C PRO A 123 6.32 -13.58 9.52
N ARG A 124 5.02 -13.35 9.33
CA ARG A 124 4.21 -14.18 8.44
C ARG A 124 4.51 -13.77 7.00
N ILE A 125 4.73 -14.76 6.14
CA ILE A 125 4.93 -14.55 4.71
C ILE A 125 3.63 -14.91 3.97
N SER A 126 3.03 -13.94 3.30
CA SER A 126 1.90 -14.15 2.40
C SER A 126 2.38 -14.05 0.95
N ILE A 127 2.43 -15.18 0.25
CA ILE A 127 2.68 -15.19 -1.20
C ILE A 127 1.32 -15.35 -1.90
N ILE A 128 0.89 -14.37 -2.68
CA ILE A 128 -0.44 -14.34 -3.27
C ILE A 128 -0.29 -14.51 -4.79
N PRO A 129 -0.76 -15.61 -5.40
CA PRO A 129 -0.75 -15.70 -6.85
C PRO A 129 -1.71 -14.67 -7.45
N THR A 130 -1.36 -14.15 -8.63
CA THR A 130 -2.14 -13.11 -9.32
C THR A 130 -3.61 -13.47 -9.58
N ASN A 131 -3.98 -14.75 -9.65
CA ASN A 131 -5.35 -15.20 -9.81
C ASN A 131 -6.18 -15.24 -8.51
N GLU A 132 -5.57 -14.98 -7.34
CA GLU A 132 -6.26 -14.79 -6.06
C GLU A 132 -6.52 -13.30 -5.74
N LEU A 133 -6.02 -12.37 -6.57
CA LEU A 133 -6.29 -10.95 -6.45
C LEU A 133 -7.63 -10.59 -7.15
N PRO A 134 -8.32 -9.52 -6.71
CA PRO A 134 -9.59 -9.11 -7.32
C PRO A 134 -9.44 -8.69 -8.79
N HIS A 135 -8.27 -8.19 -9.16
CA HIS A 135 -7.81 -7.96 -10.52
C HIS A 135 -6.29 -8.11 -10.52
N VAL A 136 -5.67 -8.22 -11.71
CA VAL A 136 -4.20 -8.25 -11.82
C VAL A 136 -3.67 -6.81 -11.79
N PRO A 137 -2.93 -6.39 -10.76
CA PRO A 137 -2.38 -5.05 -10.70
C PRO A 137 -1.30 -4.82 -11.76
N THR A 138 -1.03 -3.56 -12.07
CA THR A 138 0.14 -3.21 -12.89
C THR A 138 1.40 -3.14 -12.02
N GLY A 139 2.58 -3.10 -12.66
CA GLY A 139 3.84 -2.81 -11.97
C GLY A 139 4.61 -4.02 -11.42
N PHE A 140 4.22 -5.25 -11.77
CA PHE A 140 5.02 -6.45 -11.48
C PHE A 140 6.44 -6.30 -12.05
N GLN A 141 7.44 -6.65 -11.24
CA GLN A 141 8.85 -6.57 -11.62
C GLN A 141 9.55 -7.90 -11.41
N PRO A 142 10.49 -8.28 -12.30
CA PRO A 142 11.40 -9.39 -12.04
C PRO A 142 12.15 -9.20 -10.72
N LEU A 143 12.42 -10.30 -10.00
CA LEU A 143 13.14 -10.24 -8.71
C LEU A 143 14.47 -9.48 -8.82
N GLN A 144 15.17 -9.60 -9.94
CA GLN A 144 16.47 -8.96 -10.18
C GLN A 144 16.41 -7.42 -10.22
N GLN A 145 15.21 -6.84 -10.36
CA GLN A 145 14.99 -5.39 -10.38
C GLN A 145 14.64 -4.82 -8.99
N PHE A 146 14.55 -5.66 -7.96
CA PHE A 146 14.28 -5.19 -6.60
C PHE A 146 15.50 -4.46 -6.04
N HIS A 147 15.32 -3.18 -5.71
CA HIS A 147 16.35 -2.36 -5.06
C HIS A 147 15.80 -1.75 -3.77
N GLN A 148 16.64 -1.65 -2.74
CA GLN A 148 16.24 -1.07 -1.44
C GLN A 148 15.70 0.35 -1.56
N THR A 149 16.22 1.13 -2.53
CA THR A 149 15.82 2.51 -2.80
C THR A 149 14.56 2.62 -3.66
N ARG A 150 14.13 1.52 -4.30
CA ARG A 150 12.97 1.48 -5.19
C ARG A 150 12.27 0.13 -5.09
N LEU A 151 11.41 0.03 -4.08
CA LEU A 151 10.55 -1.13 -3.88
C LEU A 151 9.43 -1.17 -4.93
N PRO A 152 9.15 -2.32 -5.57
CA PRO A 152 8.01 -2.45 -6.48
C PRO A 152 6.73 -2.59 -5.67
N LEU A 153 6.14 -1.45 -5.32
CA LEU A 153 4.87 -1.37 -4.63
C LEU A 153 3.72 -1.46 -5.63
N ILE A 154 2.66 -2.16 -5.24
CA ILE A 154 1.36 -2.06 -5.92
C ILE A 154 0.89 -0.61 -5.95
N ASP A 155 0.35 -0.19 -7.09
CA ASP A 155 -0.19 1.15 -7.26
C ASP A 155 -1.29 1.49 -6.22
N LYS A 156 -1.39 2.76 -5.81
CA LYS A 156 -2.27 3.16 -4.69
C LYS A 156 -3.74 2.83 -4.96
N LEU A 157 -4.20 3.03 -6.19
CA LEU A 157 -5.56 2.70 -6.61
C LEU A 157 -5.78 1.19 -6.61
N ASP A 158 -4.84 0.42 -7.17
CA ASP A 158 -4.90 -1.04 -7.15
C ASP A 158 -4.91 -1.60 -5.72
N LEU A 159 -4.13 -1.02 -4.81
CA LEU A 159 -4.11 -1.37 -3.38
C LEU A 159 -5.42 -1.05 -2.68
N MET A 160 -5.98 0.14 -2.96
CA MET A 160 -7.26 0.56 -2.41
C MET A 160 -8.37 -0.41 -2.85
N VAL A 161 -8.40 -0.82 -4.12
CA VAL A 161 -9.33 -1.82 -4.64
C VAL A 161 -9.14 -3.16 -3.94
N CYS A 162 -7.90 -3.62 -3.74
CA CYS A 162 -7.62 -4.86 -3.02
C CYS A 162 -8.14 -4.84 -1.56
N LYS A 163 -7.89 -3.74 -0.85
CA LYS A 163 -8.35 -3.55 0.54
C LYS A 163 -9.86 -3.44 0.64
N ALA A 164 -10.49 -2.72 -0.28
CA ALA A 164 -11.94 -2.63 -0.38
C ALA A 164 -12.57 -3.99 -0.65
N TYR A 165 -12.01 -4.76 -1.59
CA TYR A 165 -12.50 -6.09 -1.94
C TYR A 165 -12.52 -7.03 -0.73
N THR A 166 -11.46 -7.04 0.10
CA THR A 166 -11.40 -7.93 1.26
C THR A 166 -12.22 -7.46 2.46
N CYS A 167 -12.58 -6.17 2.52
CA CYS A 167 -13.38 -5.61 3.60
C CYS A 167 -14.79 -6.21 3.60
N GLY A 168 -15.17 -6.84 4.72
CA GLY A 168 -16.45 -7.54 4.89
C GLY A 168 -16.33 -9.07 4.83
N MET A 169 -15.20 -9.60 4.38
CA MET A 169 -14.94 -11.05 4.32
C MET A 169 -13.96 -11.54 5.40
N ARG A 170 -13.45 -10.64 6.24
CA ARG A 170 -12.43 -10.96 7.26
C ARG A 170 -12.98 -10.80 8.68
N SER A 171 -12.12 -11.00 9.69
CA SER A 171 -12.48 -10.72 11.08
C SER A 171 -12.81 -9.23 11.28
N GLN A 172 -13.55 -8.89 12.33
CA GLN A 172 -13.91 -7.50 12.66
C GLN A 172 -12.68 -6.58 12.69
N GLU A 173 -11.62 -6.97 13.41
CA GLU A 173 -10.38 -6.19 13.52
C GLU A 173 -9.71 -5.98 12.16
N GLN A 174 -9.70 -7.02 11.31
CA GLN A 174 -9.12 -6.92 9.97
C GLN A 174 -9.96 -6.03 9.05
N ASN A 175 -11.29 -6.09 9.13
CA ASN A 175 -12.17 -5.23 8.35
C ASN A 175 -12.06 -3.76 8.78
N ASP A 176 -11.99 -3.49 10.10
CA ASP A 176 -11.73 -2.15 10.65
C ASP A 176 -10.41 -1.58 10.10
N LYS A 177 -9.35 -2.40 10.07
CA LYS A 177 -8.06 -2.03 9.50
C LYS A 177 -8.14 -1.79 7.99
N ASP A 178 -8.72 -2.71 7.22
CA ASP A 178 -8.83 -2.58 5.77
C ASP A 178 -9.63 -1.32 5.39
N ALA A 179 -10.69 -0.98 6.13
CA ALA A 179 -11.45 0.25 5.91
C ALA A 179 -10.65 1.52 6.26
N ALA A 180 -9.87 1.50 7.34
CA ALA A 180 -8.97 2.61 7.70
C ALA A 180 -7.86 2.79 6.65
N ASP A 181 -7.26 1.70 6.17
CA ASP A 181 -6.25 1.73 5.11
C ASP A 181 -6.81 2.31 3.81
N VAL A 182 -8.05 1.94 3.43
CA VAL A 182 -8.75 2.55 2.29
C VAL A 182 -8.88 4.07 2.48
N GLY A 183 -9.31 4.53 3.65
CA GLY A 183 -9.37 5.97 3.98
C GLY A 183 -8.03 6.68 3.80
N LYS A 184 -6.94 6.11 4.35
CA LYS A 184 -5.58 6.66 4.19
C LYS A 184 -5.15 6.73 2.71
N LEU A 185 -5.43 5.68 1.93
CA LEU A 185 -5.07 5.65 0.50
C LEU A 185 -5.85 6.70 -0.30
N ILE A 186 -7.10 6.94 0.05
CA ILE A 186 -7.93 8.00 -0.55
C ILE A 186 -7.33 9.37 -0.29
N GLU A 187 -6.94 9.66 0.95
CA GLU A 187 -6.29 10.91 1.31
C GLU A 187 -5.01 11.11 0.48
N LEU A 188 -4.17 10.08 0.39
CA LEU A 188 -2.94 10.11 -0.42
C LEU A 188 -3.19 10.33 -1.92
N ILE A 189 -4.23 9.70 -2.47
CA ILE A 189 -4.63 9.87 -3.87
C ILE A 189 -5.13 11.31 -4.11
N ASN A 190 -5.90 11.86 -3.19
CA ASN A 190 -6.45 13.21 -3.31
C ASN A 190 -5.40 14.32 -3.17
N LEU A 191 -4.38 14.09 -2.33
CA LEU A 191 -3.24 15.00 -2.19
C LEU A 191 -2.38 15.06 -3.46
N ASP A 192 -2.36 13.99 -4.27
CA ASP A 192 -1.70 13.99 -5.57
C ASP A 192 -2.69 14.41 -6.68
N HIS A 193 -2.80 15.72 -6.89
CA HIS A 193 -3.70 16.30 -7.90
C HIS A 193 -3.48 15.80 -9.33
N ASN A 194 -2.29 15.27 -9.64
CA ASN A 194 -2.00 14.68 -10.95
C ASN A 194 -2.36 13.20 -11.03
N TYR A 195 -2.58 12.54 -9.90
CA TYR A 195 -2.88 11.12 -9.86
C TYR A 195 -4.28 10.84 -10.38
N THR A 196 -5.30 11.55 -9.89
CA THR A 196 -6.72 11.35 -10.26
C THR A 196 -7.00 11.67 -11.73
N SER A 197 -6.23 12.57 -12.34
CA SER A 197 -6.34 12.87 -13.78
C SER A 197 -5.70 11.82 -14.66
N ARG A 198 -4.66 11.12 -14.18
CA ARG A 198 -3.91 10.09 -14.92
C ARG A 198 -4.41 8.68 -14.68
N HIS A 199 -4.98 8.42 -13.50
CA HIS A 199 -5.40 7.11 -13.04
C HIS A 199 -6.88 7.16 -12.73
N ARG A 200 -7.69 6.69 -13.68
CA ARG A 200 -9.11 6.44 -13.47
C ARG A 200 -9.32 4.96 -13.20
N PRO A 201 -10.18 4.60 -12.25
CA PRO A 201 -10.57 3.21 -12.06
C PRO A 201 -11.14 2.64 -13.36
N THR A 202 -10.75 1.40 -13.68
CA THR A 202 -11.39 0.64 -14.75
C THR A 202 -12.83 0.28 -14.34
N SER A 203 -13.65 -0.16 -15.30
CA SER A 203 -15.02 -0.60 -15.00
C SER A 203 -15.08 -1.69 -13.92
N ASP A 204 -14.14 -2.64 -13.94
CA ASP A 204 -14.09 -3.73 -12.97
C ASP A 204 -13.70 -3.22 -11.58
N GLN A 205 -12.71 -2.33 -11.51
CA GLN A 205 -12.31 -1.68 -10.26
C GLN A 205 -13.43 -0.83 -9.67
N SER A 206 -14.12 -0.04 -10.50
CA SER A 206 -15.29 0.72 -10.07
C SER A 206 -16.39 -0.18 -9.52
N LYS A 207 -16.64 -1.33 -10.15
CA LYS A 207 -17.62 -2.30 -9.66
C LYS A 207 -17.21 -2.85 -8.29
N ILE A 208 -15.97 -3.26 -8.10
CA ILE A 208 -15.46 -3.75 -6.81
C ILE A 208 -15.65 -2.69 -5.72
N LEU A 209 -15.25 -1.44 -5.99
CA LEU A 209 -15.41 -0.34 -5.04
C LEU A 209 -16.89 -0.07 -4.73
N ASN A 210 -17.77 -0.16 -5.75
CA ASN A 210 -19.21 -0.02 -5.59
C ASN A 210 -19.79 -1.09 -4.65
N ASP A 211 -19.46 -2.36 -4.91
CA ASP A 211 -19.93 -3.53 -4.17
C ASP A 211 -19.42 -3.52 -2.72
N SER A 212 -18.23 -2.97 -2.48
CA SER A 212 -17.63 -2.90 -1.14
C SER A 212 -18.10 -1.72 -0.27
N ASN A 213 -18.87 -0.76 -0.80
CA ASN A 213 -19.20 0.47 -0.07
C ASN A 213 -19.94 0.25 1.25
N GLU A 214 -20.87 -0.70 1.30
CA GLU A 214 -21.63 -0.96 2.52
C GLU A 214 -20.69 -1.43 3.64
N TYR A 215 -19.74 -2.31 3.32
CA TYR A 215 -18.73 -2.77 4.26
C TYR A 215 -17.79 -1.65 4.67
N LEU A 216 -17.27 -0.87 3.71
CA LEU A 216 -16.42 0.27 4.02
C LEU A 216 -17.12 1.30 4.92
N ALA A 217 -18.39 1.61 4.66
CA ALA A 217 -19.18 2.50 5.51
C ALA A 217 -19.43 1.92 6.91
N LYS A 218 -19.64 0.60 7.00
CA LYS A 218 -19.84 -0.11 8.27
C LYS A 218 -18.58 -0.11 9.14
N PHE A 219 -17.43 -0.43 8.55
CA PHE A 219 -16.17 -0.65 9.28
C PHE A 219 -15.30 0.60 9.39
N GLY A 220 -15.41 1.55 8.44
CA GLY A 220 -14.62 2.78 8.41
C GLY A 220 -14.97 3.79 9.51
N LYS A 221 -16.03 3.55 10.29
CA LYS A 221 -16.50 4.38 11.44
C LYS A 221 -16.72 5.87 11.13
N LYS A 222 -16.57 6.28 9.88
CA LYS A 222 -16.89 7.59 9.32
C LYS A 222 -17.90 7.41 8.18
N LYS A 223 -18.91 8.29 8.10
CA LYS A 223 -19.81 8.41 6.93
C LYS A 223 -19.08 9.06 5.73
N GLU A 224 -17.85 8.68 5.45
CA GLU A 224 -17.18 9.11 4.23
C GLU A 224 -17.84 8.38 3.06
N ARG A 225 -18.43 9.12 2.12
CA ARG A 225 -18.91 8.54 0.86
C ARG A 225 -17.68 8.23 0.01
N PHE A 226 -17.17 7.02 0.14
CA PHE A 226 -16.02 6.49 -0.61
C PHE A 226 -16.20 6.63 -2.15
N LEU A 227 -17.42 6.75 -2.66
CA LEU A 227 -17.73 6.89 -4.09
C LEU A 227 -17.58 8.29 -4.69
N CYS A 228 -17.50 9.36 -3.90
CA CYS A 228 -17.41 10.72 -4.47
C CYS A 228 -16.04 11.05 -5.09
N LEU A 229 -15.10 10.10 -5.13
CA LEU A 229 -13.69 10.33 -5.45
C LEU A 229 -13.35 10.34 -6.94
N PHE A 230 -14.18 9.74 -7.79
CA PHE A 230 -13.88 9.59 -9.22
C PHE A 230 -14.92 10.23 -10.15
N ASP A 231 -15.94 10.86 -9.57
CA ASP A 231 -16.91 11.65 -10.32
C ASP A 231 -16.56 13.13 -10.18
N LEU A 232 -15.88 13.68 -11.20
CA LEU A 232 -15.48 15.10 -11.27
C LEU A 232 -16.68 16.03 -11.00
N SER A 233 -17.89 15.61 -11.37
CA SER A 233 -19.16 16.33 -11.14
C SER A 233 -19.46 16.49 -9.64
N LEU A 234 -19.28 15.42 -8.87
CA LEU A 234 -19.58 15.38 -7.44
C LEU A 234 -18.48 16.03 -6.60
N PHE A 235 -17.22 15.96 -7.03
CA PHE A 235 -16.13 16.66 -6.37
C PHE A 235 -16.25 18.18 -6.56
N ILE A 236 -16.58 18.66 -7.77
CA ILE A 236 -16.89 20.07 -8.02
C ILE A 236 -18.14 20.49 -7.24
N ALA A 237 -19.17 19.64 -7.16
CA ALA A 237 -20.36 19.93 -6.34
C ALA A 237 -20.03 20.00 -4.85
N TYR A 238 -19.16 19.13 -4.34
CA TYR A 238 -18.74 19.09 -2.93
C TYR A 238 -17.85 20.29 -2.55
N ILE A 239 -16.90 20.66 -3.41
CA ILE A 239 -16.11 21.89 -3.27
C ILE A 239 -17.04 23.12 -3.34
N ASN A 240 -17.95 23.18 -4.32
CA ASN A 240 -18.92 24.27 -4.38
C ASN A 240 -19.84 24.31 -3.15
N LEU A 241 -20.17 23.18 -2.52
CA LEU A 241 -20.97 23.14 -1.29
C LEU A 241 -20.18 23.63 -0.06
N LEU A 242 -18.88 23.30 0.02
CA LEU A 242 -17.96 23.78 1.06
C LEU A 242 -17.67 25.29 0.94
N PHE A 243 -17.64 25.83 -0.29
CA PHE A 243 -17.47 27.26 -0.55
C PHE A 243 -18.78 28.05 -0.68
N ALA A 244 -19.94 27.37 -0.73
CA ALA A 244 -21.27 28.00 -0.74
C ALA A 244 -21.85 28.21 0.67
N LEU A 245 -21.13 27.85 1.74
CA LEU A 245 -21.47 28.37 3.05
C LEU A 245 -21.12 29.87 3.07
N PRO A 246 -22.11 30.77 3.20
CA PRO A 246 -21.82 32.18 3.18
C PRO A 246 -20.99 32.54 4.40
N VAL A 247 -19.86 33.22 4.17
CA VAL A 247 -19.16 34.04 5.16
C VAL A 247 -20.07 35.22 5.50
N SER A 248 -21.20 34.97 6.15
CA SER A 248 -22.19 35.98 6.51
C SER A 248 -23.14 35.49 7.61
N THR A 249 -22.62 34.96 8.73
CA THR A 249 -23.35 35.04 10.02
C THR A 249 -22.41 34.90 11.22
N VAL A 250 -21.33 35.70 11.24
CA VAL A 250 -20.74 36.16 12.49
C VAL A 250 -21.09 37.64 12.60
N CYS A 251 -22.30 37.92 13.08
CA CYS A 251 -22.68 39.18 13.72
C CYS A 251 -24.10 39.07 14.29
N LEU A 252 -24.21 39.30 15.60
CA LEU A 252 -25.41 39.63 16.39
C LEU A 252 -26.36 38.43 16.64
N SER A 253 -26.67 38.02 17.88
CA SER A 253 -26.91 38.83 19.07
C SER A 253 -26.60 38.06 20.36
N PHE A 254 -25.90 38.74 21.27
CA PHE A 254 -26.10 38.57 22.70
C PHE A 254 -27.52 39.05 23.05
N CYS A 255 -28.31 38.18 23.67
CA CYS A 255 -29.29 38.49 24.69
C CYS A 255 -29.25 37.33 25.69
#